data_AF-A0A2Z6NEX5-F1
#
_entry.id   AF-A0A2Z6NEX5-F1
#
_cell.length_a   1.000
_cell.length_b   1.000
_cell.length_c   1.000
_cell.angle_alpha   90.00
_cell.angle_beta   90.00
_cell.angle_gamma   90.00
#
_symmetry.space_group_name_H-M   'P 1'
#
loop_
_entity.id
_entity.type
_entity.pdbx_description
1 polymer ?
#
loop_
_entity_poly.entity_id
_entity_poly.type
_entity_poly.pdbx_seq_one_letter_code
_entity_poly.pdbx_strand_id
1 'polypeptide(L)'
;MPPQRRRHHFYQRFRLMIPMISAVAAALLFLFAVLSFLAPSPMESDDHIHRRRQYTTQVTVKENDEIEKPVFSVPKDGGKLSRDLWSSRNSEHFYGCSNASSKFQKPEVITKPNRYLLIATSGGLNQQRTGITDAVVVARILNATLVVPKLDERSYWKDSSNFSEIFDVDWFTSYLSNDVKIIKQLPSSSKGRKSLSAYRMRVPRKCSEKCYLSRILPVLVKKHAVQLNKFDYRLANRLDTEYQKLRCRVNYHALRFTDPIQEMGEKLVRRMRMRKKHYIALHLR
;
A
#
# COMPACT_ATOMS: atom_id res chain seq x y z
N MET A 1 -40.61 3.16 -69.13
CA MET A 1 -39.92 4.44 -69.44
C MET A 1 -40.22 5.45 -68.32
N PRO A 2 -39.27 6.29 -67.89
CA PRO A 2 -38.41 6.03 -66.72
C PRO A 2 -38.85 6.74 -65.41
N PRO A 3 -38.34 6.27 -64.24
CA PRO A 3 -38.45 6.95 -62.95
C PRO A 3 -37.16 7.73 -62.64
N GLN A 4 -37.18 9.07 -62.61
CA GLN A 4 -35.91 9.82 -62.48
C GLN A 4 -35.92 11.09 -61.60
N ARG A 5 -36.99 11.43 -60.87
CA ARG A 5 -37.00 12.71 -60.11
C ARG A 5 -36.83 12.65 -58.59
N ARG A 6 -37.03 11.51 -57.91
CA ARG A 6 -36.92 11.46 -56.42
C ARG A 6 -35.58 10.97 -55.86
N ARG A 7 -34.72 10.30 -56.65
CA ARG A 7 -33.39 9.86 -56.19
C ARG A 7 -32.30 10.94 -56.23
N HIS A 8 -32.52 12.03 -56.97
CA HIS A 8 -31.46 13.02 -57.22
C HIS A 8 -31.24 14.00 -56.04
N HIS A 9 -32.29 14.40 -55.34
CA HIS A 9 -32.17 15.34 -54.21
C HIS A 9 -31.48 14.74 -52.97
N PHE A 10 -31.65 13.45 -52.71
CA PHE A 10 -30.98 12.78 -51.57
C PHE A 10 -29.47 12.62 -51.83
N TYR A 11 -29.10 12.32 -53.08
CA TYR A 11 -27.69 12.23 -53.51
C TYR A 11 -26.96 13.58 -53.51
N GLN A 12 -27.64 14.68 -53.86
CA GLN A 12 -27.04 16.02 -53.81
C GLN A 12 -26.79 16.51 -52.37
N ARG A 13 -27.71 16.27 -51.45
CA ARG A 13 -27.52 16.61 -50.02
C ARG A 13 -26.38 15.82 -49.39
N PHE A 14 -26.24 14.54 -49.71
CA PHE A 14 -25.10 13.73 -49.25
C PHE A 14 -23.76 14.21 -49.83
N ARG A 15 -23.72 14.61 -51.12
CA ARG A 15 -22.51 15.15 -51.75
C ARG A 15 -21.98 16.41 -51.10
N LEU A 16 -22.86 17.27 -50.58
CA LEU A 16 -22.48 18.50 -49.86
C LEU A 16 -22.04 18.25 -48.41
N MET A 17 -22.46 17.14 -47.78
CA MET A 17 -22.10 16.81 -46.40
C MET A 17 -20.75 16.08 -46.29
N ILE A 18 -20.33 15.36 -47.33
CA ILE A 18 -19.04 14.65 -47.39
C ILE A 18 -17.83 15.58 -47.13
N PRO A 19 -17.69 16.76 -47.76
CA PRO A 19 -16.57 17.65 -47.48
C PRO A 19 -16.59 18.21 -46.06
N MET A 20 -17.77 18.48 -45.48
CA MET A 20 -17.89 18.92 -44.08
C MET A 20 -17.49 17.83 -43.10
N ILE A 21 -17.91 16.58 -43.32
CA ILE A 21 -17.52 15.44 -42.48
C ILE A 21 -16.01 15.19 -42.59
N SER A 22 -15.46 15.28 -43.81
CA SER A 22 -14.02 15.13 -44.04
C SER A 22 -13.21 16.24 -43.35
N ALA A 23 -13.67 17.49 -43.40
CA ALA A 23 -13.01 18.61 -42.73
C ALA A 23 -13.05 18.46 -41.20
N VAL A 24 -14.18 18.04 -40.63
CA VAL A 24 -14.30 17.79 -39.17
C VAL A 24 -13.41 16.61 -38.76
N ALA A 25 -13.39 15.52 -39.53
CA ALA A 25 -12.52 14.38 -39.25
C ALA A 25 -11.03 14.77 -39.32
N ALA A 26 -10.64 15.57 -40.32
CA ALA A 26 -9.28 16.08 -40.45
C ALA A 26 -8.90 17.00 -39.27
N ALA A 27 -9.81 17.88 -38.85
CA ALA A 27 -9.60 18.75 -37.68
C ALA A 27 -9.44 17.94 -36.38
N LEU A 28 -10.26 16.90 -36.18
CA LEU A 28 -10.15 16.00 -35.03
C LEU A 28 -8.86 15.19 -35.06
N LEU A 29 -8.42 14.70 -36.22
CA LEU A 29 -7.14 14.00 -36.38
C LEU A 29 -5.94 14.93 -36.12
N PHE A 30 -6.02 16.18 -36.59
CA PHE A 30 -4.99 17.17 -36.33
C PHE A 30 -4.93 17.54 -34.85
N LEU A 31 -6.10 17.75 -34.21
CA LEU A 31 -6.19 17.97 -32.76
C LEU A 31 -5.63 16.78 -31.98
N PHE A 32 -5.94 15.55 -32.39
CA PHE A 32 -5.42 14.33 -31.78
C PHE A 32 -3.90 14.22 -31.97
N ALA A 33 -3.37 14.56 -33.14
CA ALA A 33 -1.93 14.60 -33.38
C ALA A 33 -1.23 15.65 -32.52
N VAL A 34 -1.77 16.87 -32.45
CA VAL A 34 -1.25 17.95 -31.60
C VAL A 34 -1.30 17.55 -30.12
N LEU A 35 -2.42 16.98 -29.65
CA LEU A 35 -2.54 16.45 -28.30
C LEU A 35 -1.59 15.26 -28.06
N SER A 36 -1.27 14.45 -29.07
CA SER A 36 -0.30 13.34 -28.94
C SER A 36 1.14 13.84 -28.86
N PHE A 37 1.47 14.97 -29.51
CA PHE A 37 2.77 15.63 -29.41
C PHE A 37 2.92 16.46 -28.12
N LEU A 38 1.83 17.03 -27.61
CA LEU A 38 1.80 17.84 -26.39
C LEU A 38 1.52 17.01 -25.12
N ALA A 39 0.88 15.85 -25.24
CA ALA A 39 0.74 14.92 -24.14
C ALA A 39 2.11 14.29 -23.86
N PRO A 40 2.58 14.30 -22.61
CA PRO A 40 3.76 13.53 -22.23
C PRO A 40 3.49 12.06 -22.56
N SER A 41 4.40 11.41 -23.28
CA SER A 41 4.23 9.99 -23.57
C SER A 41 4.11 9.21 -22.26
N PRO A 42 3.23 8.20 -22.15
CA PRO A 42 3.43 7.18 -21.15
C PRO A 42 4.71 6.48 -21.60
N MET A 43 5.83 6.81 -20.94
CA MET A 43 7.07 6.09 -21.14
C MET A 43 6.85 4.64 -20.68
N GLU A 44 6.45 3.82 -21.64
CA GLU A 44 6.56 2.38 -21.63
C GLU A 44 8.02 2.06 -21.31
N SER A 45 8.24 1.73 -20.04
CA SER A 45 9.56 1.43 -19.50
C SER A 45 9.80 -0.06 -19.70
N ASP A 46 9.97 -0.48 -20.95
CA ASP A 46 10.41 -1.83 -21.28
C ASP A 46 11.04 -1.81 -22.68
N ASP A 47 12.34 -1.47 -22.76
CA ASP A 47 13.20 -1.90 -23.89
C ASP A 47 14.69 -1.54 -23.74
N HIS A 48 15.12 -0.89 -22.66
CA HIS A 48 16.54 -0.51 -22.51
C HIS A 48 17.43 -1.50 -21.74
N ILE A 49 16.96 -2.71 -21.43
CA ILE A 49 17.81 -3.75 -20.81
C ILE A 49 18.58 -4.60 -21.85
N HIS A 50 18.21 -4.58 -23.14
CA HIS A 50 18.87 -5.45 -24.13
C HIS A 50 19.85 -4.80 -25.10
N ARG A 51 20.10 -3.48 -25.04
CA ARG A 51 21.22 -2.89 -25.80
C ARG A 51 22.53 -3.02 -25.02
N ARG A 52 23.02 -4.26 -24.99
CA ARG A 52 24.40 -4.66 -24.74
C ARG A 52 25.33 -3.71 -25.51
N ARG A 53 25.85 -2.70 -24.81
CA ARG A 53 26.92 -1.84 -25.35
C ARG A 53 28.15 -2.73 -25.39
N GLN A 54 28.44 -3.28 -26.56
CA GLN A 54 29.75 -3.80 -26.93
C GLN A 54 30.75 -2.67 -26.71
N TYR A 55 31.38 -2.65 -25.53
CA TYR A 55 32.70 -2.07 -25.40
C TYR A 55 33.65 -3.11 -25.99
N THR A 56 34.00 -2.89 -27.25
CA THR A 56 35.15 -3.53 -27.88
C THR A 56 36.38 -3.00 -27.17
N THR A 57 36.79 -3.66 -26.09
CA THR A 57 38.12 -3.50 -25.54
C THR A 57 39.06 -4.11 -26.58
N GLN A 58 39.82 -3.29 -27.29
CA GLN A 58 40.98 -3.76 -28.05
C GLN A 58 41.97 -4.36 -27.05
N VAL A 59 41.84 -5.67 -26.82
CA VAL A 59 42.85 -6.45 -26.13
C VAL A 59 43.92 -6.76 -27.17
N THR A 60 44.99 -5.97 -27.19
CA THR A 60 46.27 -6.44 -27.73
C THR A 60 46.73 -7.58 -26.82
N VAL A 61 46.49 -8.81 -27.27
CA VAL A 61 47.03 -10.02 -26.66
C VAL A 61 48.54 -9.99 -26.89
N LYS A 62 49.30 -9.57 -25.87
CA LYS A 62 50.64 -10.12 -25.67
C LYS A 62 50.45 -11.40 -24.89
N GLU A 63 50.68 -12.50 -25.58
CA GLU A 63 50.79 -13.83 -25.03
C GLU A 63 51.91 -13.82 -23.99
N ASN A 64 51.54 -14.04 -22.73
CA ASN A 64 52.39 -14.57 -21.68
C ASN A 64 51.47 -15.10 -20.57
N ASP A 65 51.60 -16.40 -20.33
CA ASP A 65 50.89 -17.18 -19.32
C ASP A 65 51.01 -16.58 -17.92
N GLU A 66 49.87 -16.31 -17.27
CA GLU A 66 49.60 -16.60 -15.86
C GLU A 66 48.13 -16.27 -15.55
N ILE A 67 47.36 -17.25 -15.06
CA ILE A 67 45.92 -17.11 -14.75
C ILE A 67 45.79 -16.33 -13.43
N GLU A 68 45.78 -15.00 -13.51
CA GLU A 68 45.41 -14.13 -12.40
C GLU A 68 43.88 -14.13 -12.22
N LYS A 69 43.39 -14.53 -11.03
CA LYS A 69 41.96 -14.48 -10.70
C LYS A 69 41.48 -13.03 -10.83
N PRO A 70 40.34 -12.77 -11.51
CA PRO A 70 39.88 -11.39 -11.70
C PRO A 70 39.48 -10.81 -10.34
N VAL A 71 40.30 -9.88 -9.84
CA VAL A 71 40.00 -9.09 -8.65
C VAL A 71 38.88 -8.12 -9.03
N PHE A 72 37.67 -8.38 -8.52
CA PHE A 72 36.58 -7.41 -8.61
C PHE A 72 36.95 -6.18 -7.79
N SER A 73 37.45 -5.14 -8.47
CA SER A 73 37.77 -3.85 -7.85
C SER A 73 36.63 -2.88 -8.12
N VAL A 74 36.00 -2.37 -7.04
CA VAL A 74 35.04 -1.28 -7.14
C VAL A 74 35.82 0.01 -7.43
N PRO A 75 35.56 0.71 -8.55
CA PRO A 75 36.24 1.96 -8.87
C PRO A 75 36.13 2.95 -7.71
N LYS A 76 37.26 3.58 -7.35
CA LYS A 76 37.31 4.57 -6.25
C LYS A 76 36.46 5.81 -6.54
N ASP A 77 36.26 6.12 -7.83
CA ASP A 77 35.40 7.19 -8.29
C ASP A 77 34.36 6.65 -9.27
N GLY A 78 33.09 6.81 -8.92
CA GLY A 78 31.96 6.49 -9.80
C GLY A 78 31.91 7.46 -10.96
N GLY A 79 31.83 6.95 -12.19
CA GLY A 79 31.63 7.79 -13.37
C GLY A 79 30.45 8.74 -13.18
N LYS A 80 30.58 9.99 -13.66
CA LYS A 80 29.46 10.95 -13.68
C LYS A 80 28.36 10.42 -14.58
N LEU A 81 27.31 9.84 -14.00
CA LEU A 81 26.05 9.64 -14.72
C LEU A 81 25.49 11.02 -15.08
N SER A 82 24.96 11.19 -16.29
CA SER A 82 24.29 12.44 -16.70
C SER A 82 23.00 12.73 -15.92
N ARG A 83 22.54 11.76 -15.11
CA ARG A 83 21.37 11.86 -14.23
C ARG A 83 21.84 11.84 -12.78
N ASP A 84 21.45 12.84 -12.01
CA ASP A 84 21.60 12.83 -10.55
C ASP A 84 20.64 11.80 -9.95
N LEU A 85 21.22 10.72 -9.40
CA LEU A 85 20.49 9.65 -8.71
C LEU A 85 19.59 10.18 -7.58
N TRP A 86 19.95 11.32 -6.99
CA TRP A 86 19.27 11.91 -5.85
C TRP A 86 18.17 12.90 -6.26
N SER A 87 17.99 13.14 -7.56
CA SER A 87 16.91 13.94 -8.12
C SER A 87 16.04 13.06 -9.04
N SER A 88 14.75 12.95 -8.72
CA SER A 88 13.79 12.32 -9.63
C SER A 88 12.79 13.38 -10.07
N ARG A 89 12.68 13.63 -11.38
CA ARG A 89 11.68 14.55 -11.92
C ARG A 89 10.25 14.14 -11.56
N ASN A 90 10.02 12.85 -11.33
CA ASN A 90 8.67 12.33 -11.09
C ASN A 90 8.34 12.20 -9.60
N SER A 91 9.28 12.45 -8.67
CA SER A 91 9.01 12.27 -7.24
C SER A 91 7.92 13.22 -6.72
N GLU A 92 7.76 14.39 -7.34
CA GLU A 92 6.72 15.36 -7.01
C GLU A 92 5.30 14.87 -7.31
N HIS A 93 5.14 13.88 -8.19
CA HIS A 93 3.84 13.29 -8.52
C HIS A 93 3.45 12.16 -7.55
N PHE A 94 4.36 11.72 -6.68
CA PHE A 94 4.04 10.74 -5.64
C PHE A 94 3.55 11.46 -4.38
N TYR A 95 2.27 11.29 -4.07
CA TYR A 95 1.67 11.76 -2.83
C TYR A 95 1.04 10.61 -2.06
N GLY A 96 1.00 10.74 -0.73
CA GLY A 96 0.38 9.76 0.14
C GLY A 96 -1.14 9.73 -0.04
N CYS A 97 -1.70 8.61 -0.49
CA CYS A 97 -3.14 8.39 -0.54
C CYS A 97 -3.63 7.76 0.78
N SER A 98 -3.44 8.49 1.90
CA SER A 98 -3.83 8.01 3.22
C SER A 98 -4.93 8.87 3.86
N ASN A 99 -5.16 10.12 3.46
CA ASN A 99 -6.16 10.98 4.10
C ASN A 99 -7.59 10.46 3.96
N ALA A 100 -8.35 10.45 5.07
CA ALA A 100 -9.76 10.08 5.08
C ALA A 100 -10.59 11.13 4.32
N SER A 101 -11.62 10.68 3.60
CA SER A 101 -12.60 11.61 3.03
C SER A 101 -13.56 12.13 4.11
N SER A 102 -14.18 13.28 3.86
CA SER A 102 -15.25 13.82 4.71
C SER A 102 -16.47 12.90 4.83
N LYS A 103 -16.64 11.95 3.90
CA LYS A 103 -17.71 10.94 3.90
C LYS A 103 -17.43 9.79 4.88
N PHE A 104 -16.19 9.66 5.35
CA PHE A 104 -15.84 8.61 6.30
C PHE A 104 -16.37 8.97 7.70
N GLN A 105 -17.47 8.33 8.09
CA GLN A 105 -18.18 8.67 9.31
C GLN A 105 -17.30 8.53 10.56
N LYS A 106 -17.51 9.37 11.58
CA LYS A 106 -16.73 9.26 12.81
C LYS A 106 -17.11 8.00 13.62
N PRO A 107 -16.17 7.37 14.35
CA PRO A 107 -16.42 6.15 15.11
C PRO A 107 -17.49 6.32 16.19
N GLU A 108 -17.68 7.51 16.76
CA GLU A 108 -18.73 7.78 17.74
C GLU A 108 -20.14 7.50 17.20
N VAL A 109 -20.33 7.68 15.89
CA VAL A 109 -21.61 7.47 15.21
C VAL A 109 -21.83 6.00 14.86
N ILE A 110 -20.78 5.32 14.38
CA ILE A 110 -20.92 3.98 13.80
C ILE A 110 -20.65 2.86 14.80
N THR A 111 -19.73 3.05 15.74
CA THR A 111 -19.28 1.99 16.64
C THR A 111 -20.42 1.58 17.56
N LYS A 112 -20.78 0.30 17.52
CA LYS A 112 -21.86 -0.24 18.36
C LYS A 112 -21.33 -0.62 19.74
N PRO A 113 -22.10 -0.35 20.81
CA PRO A 113 -21.72 -0.78 22.15
C PRO A 113 -21.67 -2.31 22.23
N ASN A 114 -20.90 -2.83 23.19
CA ASN A 114 -20.78 -4.27 23.46
C ASN A 114 -20.36 -5.12 22.25
N ARG A 115 -19.55 -4.55 21.35
CA ARG A 115 -18.86 -5.27 20.28
C ARG A 115 -17.36 -5.04 20.39
N TYR A 116 -16.65 -6.04 20.89
CA TYR A 116 -15.20 -6.01 21.11
C TYR A 116 -14.52 -7.02 20.20
N LEU A 117 -13.67 -6.54 19.32
CA LEU A 117 -12.84 -7.36 18.46
C LEU A 117 -11.44 -7.46 19.06
N LEU A 118 -11.00 -8.68 19.33
CA LEU A 118 -9.63 -8.98 19.75
C LEU A 118 -8.92 -9.71 18.62
N ILE A 119 -7.64 -9.44 18.46
CA ILE A 119 -6.82 -10.06 17.42
C ILE A 119 -5.58 -10.65 18.06
N ALA A 120 -5.30 -11.91 17.72
CA ALA A 120 -4.00 -12.53 17.92
C ALA A 120 -3.38 -12.74 16.54
N THR A 121 -2.32 -11.97 16.26
CA THR A 121 -1.61 -12.01 14.98
C THR A 121 -0.89 -13.36 14.80
N SER A 122 -0.27 -13.55 13.64
CA SER A 122 0.63 -14.68 13.39
C SER A 122 1.69 -14.32 12.37
N GLY A 123 2.81 -15.06 12.39
CA GLY A 123 3.84 -14.94 11.37
C GLY A 123 5.01 -14.03 11.73
N GLY A 124 5.78 -13.66 10.69
CA GLY A 124 6.83 -12.64 10.75
C GLY A 124 6.33 -11.28 11.28
N LEU A 125 7.11 -10.44 11.95
CA LEU A 125 6.75 -9.08 12.38
C LEU A 125 6.14 -8.26 11.24
N ASN A 126 6.67 -8.35 10.01
CA ASN A 126 6.07 -7.71 8.84
C ASN A 126 4.70 -8.31 8.45
N GLN A 127 4.49 -9.62 8.66
CA GLN A 127 3.18 -10.25 8.46
C GLN A 127 2.20 -9.87 9.57
N GLN A 128 2.68 -9.79 10.81
CA GLN A 128 1.91 -9.31 11.96
C GLN A 128 1.50 -7.85 11.78
N ARG A 129 2.40 -7.00 11.25
CA ARG A 129 2.10 -5.61 10.86
C ARG A 129 0.96 -5.53 9.86
N THR A 130 0.96 -6.39 8.84
CA THR A 130 -0.18 -6.51 7.92
C THR A 130 -1.44 -6.97 8.65
N GLY A 131 -1.32 -7.95 9.56
CA GLY A 131 -2.43 -8.41 10.40
C GLY A 131 -3.04 -7.32 11.27
N ILE A 132 -2.22 -6.46 11.90
CA ILE A 132 -2.67 -5.31 12.69
C ILE A 132 -3.36 -4.27 11.81
N THR A 133 -2.81 -4.03 10.62
CA THR A 133 -3.41 -3.14 9.63
C THR A 133 -4.81 -3.62 9.22
N ASP A 134 -4.93 -4.90 8.91
CA ASP A 134 -6.21 -5.54 8.60
C ASP A 134 -7.18 -5.51 9.79
N ALA A 135 -6.67 -5.66 11.02
CA ALA A 135 -7.48 -5.65 12.24
C ALA A 135 -8.26 -4.34 12.43
N VAL A 136 -7.60 -3.20 12.21
CA VAL A 136 -8.24 -1.88 12.30
C VAL A 136 -9.37 -1.77 11.27
N VAL A 137 -9.10 -2.18 10.03
CA VAL A 137 -10.12 -2.14 8.97
C VAL A 137 -11.28 -3.09 9.25
N VAL A 138 -11.01 -4.29 9.79
CA VAL A 138 -12.06 -5.24 10.17
C VAL A 138 -12.89 -4.72 11.33
N ALA A 139 -12.28 -4.10 12.34
CA ALA A 139 -13.02 -3.45 13.43
C ALA A 139 -13.97 -2.37 12.89
N ARG A 140 -13.50 -1.60 11.89
CA ARG A 140 -14.31 -0.63 11.16
C ARG A 140 -15.48 -1.27 10.41
N ILE A 141 -15.24 -2.33 9.63
CA ILE A 141 -16.29 -3.06 8.88
C ILE A 141 -17.37 -3.61 9.83
N LEU A 142 -16.95 -4.13 10.99
CA LEU A 142 -17.85 -4.74 11.97
C LEU A 142 -18.52 -3.72 12.92
N ASN A 143 -18.19 -2.43 12.77
CA ASN A 143 -18.61 -1.37 13.69
C ASN A 143 -18.29 -1.72 15.16
N ALA A 144 -17.10 -2.28 15.39
CA ALA A 144 -16.65 -2.80 16.66
C ALA A 144 -15.56 -1.93 17.29
N THR A 145 -15.45 -2.00 18.62
CA THR A 145 -14.28 -1.49 19.34
C THR A 145 -13.15 -2.51 19.19
N LEU A 146 -11.99 -2.06 18.73
CA LEU A 146 -10.78 -2.89 18.65
C LEU A 146 -10.09 -2.89 20.02
N VAL A 147 -9.74 -4.07 20.51
CA VAL A 147 -8.79 -4.19 21.62
C VAL A 147 -7.38 -4.26 21.04
N VAL A 148 -6.42 -3.57 21.67
CA VAL A 148 -5.00 -3.56 21.24
C VAL A 148 -4.56 -4.99 20.86
N PRO A 149 -4.04 -5.21 19.63
CA PRO A 149 -3.71 -6.54 19.16
C PRO A 149 -2.63 -7.23 20.00
N LYS A 150 -2.71 -8.56 20.09
CA LYS A 150 -1.65 -9.39 20.67
C LYS A 150 -0.73 -9.90 19.58
N LEU A 151 0.57 -9.74 19.80
CA LEU A 151 1.61 -10.26 18.92
C LEU A 151 1.78 -11.77 19.09
N ASP A 152 2.29 -12.41 18.04
CA ASP A 152 2.71 -13.82 18.08
C ASP A 152 4.18 -13.89 18.49
N GLU A 153 4.39 -14.23 19.75
CA GLU A 153 5.70 -14.31 20.42
C GLU A 153 6.36 -15.70 20.27
N ARG A 154 5.65 -16.71 19.73
CA ARG A 154 6.08 -18.11 19.86
C ARG A 154 6.37 -18.81 18.54
N SER A 155 5.74 -18.40 17.45
CA SER A 155 5.73 -19.23 16.23
C SER A 155 6.92 -18.97 15.30
N TYR A 156 7.50 -17.77 15.30
CA TYR A 156 8.52 -17.38 14.31
C TYR A 156 9.68 -16.54 14.88
N TRP A 157 9.54 -15.96 16.08
CA TRP A 157 10.50 -15.05 16.68
C TRP A 157 10.91 -15.61 18.03
N LYS A 158 12.19 -15.50 18.41
CA LYS A 158 12.67 -15.80 19.77
C LYS A 158 12.58 -14.58 20.70
N ASP A 159 11.78 -13.61 20.30
CA ASP A 159 11.55 -12.35 21.01
C ASP A 159 10.16 -12.43 21.65
N SER A 160 10.11 -12.26 22.97
CA SER A 160 8.87 -12.26 23.74
C SER A 160 8.24 -10.88 23.87
N SER A 161 8.72 -9.89 23.09
CA SER A 161 8.20 -8.55 23.19
C SER A 161 6.74 -8.45 22.76
N ASN A 162 5.97 -7.79 23.61
CA ASN A 162 4.55 -7.55 23.38
C ASN A 162 4.33 -6.30 22.51
N PHE A 163 3.07 -6.02 22.19
CA PHE A 163 2.70 -4.88 21.34
C PHE A 163 3.23 -3.55 21.87
N SER A 164 3.12 -3.29 23.17
CA SER A 164 3.53 -2.01 23.78
C SER A 164 5.03 -1.81 23.88
N GLU A 165 5.82 -2.88 23.79
CA GLU A 165 7.28 -2.80 23.79
C GLU A 165 7.82 -2.43 22.40
N ILE A 166 7.11 -2.84 21.35
CA ILE A 166 7.49 -2.57 19.96
C ILE A 166 6.83 -1.28 19.43
N PHE A 167 5.53 -1.09 19.68
CA PHE A 167 4.74 0.01 19.14
C PHE A 167 4.18 0.91 20.24
N ASP A 168 4.16 2.22 19.97
CA ASP A 168 3.55 3.20 20.85
C ASP A 168 2.01 3.06 20.84
N VAL A 169 1.46 2.53 21.93
CA VAL A 169 0.01 2.27 22.07
C VAL A 169 -0.80 3.55 22.18
N ASP A 170 -0.25 4.58 22.83
CA ASP A 170 -0.98 5.83 23.06
C ASP A 170 -1.04 6.64 21.77
N TRP A 171 0.04 6.67 21.00
CA TRP A 171 0.03 7.18 19.63
C TRP A 171 -0.93 6.38 18.74
N PHE A 172 -0.84 5.05 18.73
CA PHE A 172 -1.71 4.19 17.92
C PHE A 172 -3.20 4.45 18.20
N THR A 173 -3.56 4.61 19.48
CA THR A 173 -4.93 4.86 19.92
C THR A 173 -5.41 6.27 19.57
N SER A 174 -4.59 7.29 19.86
CA SER A 174 -4.96 8.69 19.61
C SER A 174 -4.99 9.03 18.13
N TYR A 175 -4.02 8.55 17.34
CA TYR A 175 -3.94 8.78 15.90
C TYR A 175 -5.16 8.21 15.15
N LEU A 176 -5.64 7.02 15.55
CA LEU A 176 -6.78 6.35 14.94
C LEU A 176 -8.12 6.70 15.60
N SER A 177 -8.16 7.64 16.55
CA SER A 177 -9.37 7.99 17.30
C SER A 177 -10.53 8.46 16.41
N ASN A 178 -10.23 9.08 15.25
CA ASN A 178 -11.23 9.50 14.26
C ASN A 178 -11.61 8.39 13.27
N ASP A 179 -10.97 7.23 13.34
CA ASP A 179 -11.17 6.11 12.43
C ASP A 179 -11.89 4.95 13.11
N VAL A 180 -11.39 4.49 14.26
CA VAL A 180 -11.87 3.32 14.99
C VAL A 180 -11.68 3.52 16.49
N LYS A 181 -12.67 3.13 17.29
CA LYS A 181 -12.53 3.10 18.74
C LYS A 181 -11.58 1.98 19.16
N ILE A 182 -10.50 2.32 19.86
CA ILE A 182 -9.49 1.38 20.34
C ILE A 182 -9.41 1.45 21.87
N ILE A 183 -9.29 0.29 22.52
CA ILE A 183 -9.08 0.18 23.97
C ILE A 183 -7.91 -0.77 24.28
N LYS A 184 -7.18 -0.52 25.37
CA LYS A 184 -6.01 -1.33 25.76
C LYS A 184 -6.40 -2.75 26.18
N GLN A 185 -7.51 -2.89 26.88
CA GLN A 185 -8.01 -4.18 27.38
C GLN A 185 -9.53 -4.21 27.41
N LEU A 186 -10.11 -5.41 27.47
CA LEU A 186 -11.55 -5.56 27.65
C LEU A 186 -12.01 -4.89 28.95
N PRO A 187 -13.21 -4.28 28.98
CA PRO A 187 -13.74 -3.72 30.21
C PRO A 187 -13.85 -4.81 31.30
N SER A 188 -13.23 -4.56 32.44
CA SER A 188 -13.40 -5.40 33.63
C SER A 188 -14.84 -5.30 34.12
N SER A 189 -15.41 -6.42 34.53
CA SER A 189 -16.77 -6.44 35.07
C SER A 189 -16.81 -5.68 36.39
N SER A 190 -17.58 -4.60 36.46
CA SER A 190 -17.95 -3.95 37.71
C SER A 190 -18.82 -4.89 38.56
N LYS A 191 -18.53 -4.93 39.86
CA LYS A 191 -19.18 -5.69 40.97
C LYS A 191 -20.31 -6.65 40.54
N GLY A 192 -20.00 -7.95 40.46
CA GLY A 192 -20.99 -9.04 40.38
C GLY A 192 -21.25 -9.66 39.00
N ARG A 193 -20.72 -9.11 37.90
CA ARG A 193 -20.79 -9.75 36.57
C ARG A 193 -19.54 -10.60 36.27
N LYS A 194 -19.73 -11.74 35.60
CA LYS A 194 -18.61 -12.56 35.08
C LYS A 194 -17.74 -11.71 34.14
N SER A 195 -16.41 -11.86 34.24
CA SER A 195 -15.46 -11.20 33.33
C SER A 195 -15.80 -11.54 31.87
N LEU A 196 -15.81 -10.55 30.99
CA LEU A 196 -16.11 -10.76 29.57
C LEU A 196 -14.96 -11.56 28.93
N SER A 197 -15.22 -12.84 28.67
CA SER A 197 -14.26 -13.72 28.00
C SER A 197 -14.50 -13.73 26.50
N ALA A 198 -13.45 -13.57 25.71
CA ALA A 198 -13.54 -13.54 24.26
C ALA A 198 -13.75 -14.94 23.66
N TYR A 199 -14.78 -15.07 22.82
CA TYR A 199 -14.98 -16.29 22.03
C TYR A 199 -13.92 -16.38 20.93
N ARG A 200 -13.14 -17.47 20.92
CA ARG A 200 -12.03 -17.66 20.00
C ARG A 200 -12.49 -18.32 18.71
N MET A 201 -12.12 -17.75 17.56
CA MET A 201 -12.37 -18.36 16.26
C MET A 201 -11.29 -18.00 15.23
N ARG A 202 -11.37 -18.60 14.05
CA ARG A 202 -10.50 -18.30 12.90
C ARG A 202 -11.34 -17.79 11.73
N VAL A 203 -10.69 -17.03 10.86
CA VAL A 203 -11.28 -16.52 9.62
C VAL A 203 -10.51 -17.11 8.43
N PRO A 204 -11.17 -17.45 7.32
CA PRO A 204 -10.47 -17.79 6.07
C PRO A 204 -9.47 -16.69 5.66
N ARG A 205 -8.40 -17.07 4.96
CA ARG A 205 -7.48 -16.06 4.40
C ARG A 205 -8.21 -15.27 3.31
N LYS A 206 -7.85 -13.99 3.17
CA LYS A 206 -8.44 -13.07 2.16
C LYS A 206 -9.98 -13.03 2.20
N CYS A 207 -10.58 -13.08 3.38
CA CYS A 207 -12.02 -12.91 3.59
C CYS A 207 -12.43 -11.49 3.18
N SER A 208 -13.46 -11.37 2.34
CA SER A 208 -14.02 -10.09 1.91
C SER A 208 -14.86 -9.43 3.02
N GLU A 209 -15.24 -8.18 2.82
CA GLU A 209 -16.14 -7.45 3.73
C GLU A 209 -17.44 -8.22 3.97
N LYS A 210 -18.08 -8.71 2.90
CA LYS A 210 -19.29 -9.57 2.98
C LYS A 210 -19.03 -10.85 3.78
N CYS A 211 -17.84 -11.43 3.69
CA CYS A 211 -17.47 -12.61 4.46
C CYS A 211 -17.35 -12.29 5.96
N TYR A 212 -16.82 -11.12 6.35
CA TYR A 212 -16.81 -10.68 7.75
C TYR A 212 -18.23 -10.41 8.28
N LEU A 213 -19.05 -9.72 7.50
CA LEU A 213 -20.43 -9.40 7.88
C LEU A 213 -21.31 -10.66 8.00
N SER A 214 -21.11 -11.68 7.17
CA SER A 214 -21.89 -12.91 7.23
C SER A 214 -21.40 -13.90 8.28
N ARG A 215 -20.08 -13.99 8.54
CA ARG A 215 -19.50 -15.02 9.42
C ARG A 215 -19.15 -14.52 10.81
N ILE A 216 -18.63 -13.30 10.92
CA ILE A 216 -18.04 -12.80 12.17
C ILE A 216 -19.04 -11.92 12.92
N LEU A 217 -19.76 -11.05 12.21
CA LEU A 217 -20.72 -10.15 12.83
C LEU A 217 -21.80 -10.88 13.66
N PRO A 218 -22.42 -11.99 13.20
CA PRO A 218 -23.43 -12.69 14.01
C PRO A 218 -22.85 -13.26 15.31
N VAL A 219 -21.62 -13.79 15.25
CA VAL A 219 -20.92 -14.31 16.43
C VAL A 219 -20.55 -13.17 17.37
N LEU A 220 -20.07 -12.04 16.83
CA LEU A 220 -19.72 -10.86 17.61
C LEU A 220 -20.92 -10.26 18.33
N VAL A 221 -22.09 -10.19 17.67
CA VAL A 221 -23.33 -9.73 18.30
C VAL A 221 -23.77 -10.68 19.42
N LYS A 222 -23.66 -12.00 19.21
CA LYS A 222 -24.07 -13.01 20.20
C LYS A 222 -23.13 -13.11 21.40
N LYS A 223 -21.83 -12.93 21.18
CA LYS A 223 -20.78 -13.17 22.20
C LYS A 223 -20.21 -11.90 22.80
N HIS A 224 -20.48 -10.74 22.20
CA HIS A 224 -19.96 -9.42 22.57
C HIS A 224 -18.44 -9.23 22.44
N ALA A 225 -17.64 -10.25 22.73
CA ALA A 225 -16.21 -10.28 22.52
C ALA A 225 -15.80 -11.48 21.67
N VAL A 226 -15.08 -11.23 20.57
CA VAL A 226 -14.55 -12.28 19.69
C VAL A 226 -13.07 -12.06 19.46
N GLN A 227 -12.27 -13.11 19.70
CA GLN A 227 -10.86 -13.13 19.38
C GLN A 227 -10.60 -13.91 18.10
N LEU A 228 -10.08 -13.25 17.07
CA LEU A 228 -9.63 -13.90 15.85
C LEU A 228 -8.18 -14.32 16.00
N ASN A 229 -7.93 -15.62 15.93
CA ASN A 229 -6.61 -16.22 16.09
C ASN A 229 -5.92 -16.48 14.75
N LYS A 230 -4.58 -16.53 14.79
CA LYS A 230 -3.74 -16.73 13.59
C LYS A 230 -4.06 -15.70 12.51
N PHE A 231 -4.12 -14.44 12.92
CA PHE A 231 -4.58 -13.35 12.09
C PHE A 231 -3.43 -12.72 11.28
N ASP A 232 -3.22 -13.27 10.09
CA ASP A 232 -2.31 -12.79 9.07
C ASP A 232 -3.00 -12.84 7.70
N TYR A 233 -2.98 -11.73 6.94
CA TYR A 233 -3.58 -11.65 5.60
C TYR A 233 -5.03 -12.18 5.53
N ARG A 234 -5.83 -11.86 6.56
CA ARG A 234 -7.20 -12.38 6.70
C ARG A 234 -8.24 -11.51 6.01
N LEU A 235 -7.94 -10.23 5.74
CA LEU A 235 -8.81 -9.35 4.97
C LEU A 235 -8.39 -9.32 3.49
N ALA A 236 -9.36 -9.40 2.58
CA ALA A 236 -9.11 -9.37 1.14
C ALA A 236 -8.37 -8.10 0.69
N ASN A 237 -7.66 -8.17 -0.44
CA ASN A 237 -6.97 -7.01 -1.01
C ASN A 237 -7.91 -6.11 -1.82
N ARG A 238 -9.02 -6.63 -2.36
CA ARG A 238 -10.04 -5.82 -3.02
C ARG A 238 -10.99 -5.28 -1.95
N LEU A 239 -10.83 -4.00 -1.63
CA LEU A 239 -11.62 -3.23 -0.67
C LEU A 239 -11.96 -1.87 -1.28
N ASP A 240 -13.01 -1.26 -0.75
CA ASP A 240 -13.36 0.13 -1.09
C ASP A 240 -12.21 1.10 -0.79
N THR A 241 -12.16 2.19 -1.55
CA THR A 241 -11.06 3.18 -1.51
C THR A 241 -10.81 3.72 -0.10
N GLU A 242 -11.84 3.96 0.69
CA GLU A 242 -11.69 4.49 2.05
C GLU A 242 -11.06 3.46 3.01
N TYR A 243 -11.32 2.16 2.81
CA TYR A 243 -10.66 1.10 3.58
C TYR A 243 -9.21 0.92 3.17
N GLN A 244 -8.87 1.10 1.88
CA GLN A 244 -7.47 1.11 1.45
C GLN A 244 -6.70 2.29 2.04
N LYS A 245 -7.28 3.50 2.02
CA LYS A 245 -6.71 4.67 2.67
C LYS A 245 -6.50 4.44 4.16
N LEU A 246 -7.45 3.81 4.85
CA LEU A 246 -7.31 3.43 6.26
C LEU A 246 -6.15 2.43 6.46
N ARG A 247 -6.01 1.40 5.60
CA ARG A 247 -4.83 0.52 5.64
C ARG A 247 -3.53 1.31 5.53
N CYS A 248 -3.45 2.26 4.60
CA CYS A 248 -2.29 3.13 4.44
C CYS A 248 -2.02 3.96 5.70
N ARG A 249 -3.05 4.60 6.29
CA ARG A 249 -2.89 5.37 7.53
C ARG A 249 -2.33 4.53 8.66
N VAL A 250 -2.93 3.35 8.88
CA VAL A 250 -2.51 2.46 9.96
C VAL A 250 -1.07 2.01 9.75
N ASN A 251 -0.77 1.53 8.55
CA ASN A 251 0.53 0.95 8.25
C ASN A 251 1.66 1.99 8.30
N TYR A 252 1.46 3.19 7.76
CA TYR A 252 2.54 4.17 7.60
C TYR A 252 2.61 5.21 8.72
N HIS A 253 1.51 5.46 9.43
CA HIS A 253 1.45 6.54 10.41
C HIS A 253 1.07 6.07 11.82
N ALA A 254 0.08 5.19 11.97
CA ALA A 254 -0.36 4.76 13.29
C ALA A 254 0.58 3.76 13.97
N LEU A 255 1.23 2.88 13.20
CA LEU A 255 2.21 1.91 13.72
C LEU A 255 3.58 2.54 13.86
N ARG A 256 3.70 3.42 14.85
CA ARG A 256 4.95 4.06 15.27
C ARG A 256 5.66 3.17 16.29
N PHE A 257 6.96 2.96 16.13
CA PHE A 257 7.75 2.23 17.11
C PHE A 257 7.83 2.98 18.45
N THR A 258 8.21 2.32 19.53
CA THR A 258 8.49 3.01 20.80
C THR A 258 9.68 3.97 20.67
N ASP A 259 9.74 4.97 21.56
CA ASP A 259 10.81 5.99 21.53
C ASP A 259 12.23 5.40 21.55
N PRO A 260 12.57 4.38 22.38
CA PRO A 260 13.90 3.80 22.36
C PRO A 260 14.31 3.22 21.00
N ILE A 261 13.36 2.61 20.27
CA ILE A 261 13.62 2.06 18.93
C ILE A 261 13.80 3.18 17.91
N GLN A 262 12.97 4.22 17.98
CA GLN A 262 13.09 5.39 17.09
C GLN A 262 14.41 6.13 17.31
N GLU A 263 14.75 6.44 18.55
CA GLU A 263 16.00 7.12 18.91
C GLU A 263 17.24 6.35 18.42
N MET A 264 17.21 5.01 18.55
CA MET A 264 18.28 4.17 18.01
C MET A 264 18.38 4.28 16.48
N GLY A 265 17.24 4.23 15.78
CA GLY A 265 17.18 4.39 14.32
C GLY A 265 17.67 5.76 13.85
N GLU A 266 17.24 6.83 14.52
CA GLU A 266 17.67 8.20 14.22
C GLU A 266 19.15 8.40 14.47
N LYS A 267 19.69 7.85 15.57
CA LYS A 267 21.12 7.88 15.89
C LYS A 267 21.94 7.18 14.81
N LEU A 268 21.47 6.03 14.30
CA LEU A 268 22.12 5.33 13.18
C LEU A 268 22.12 6.21 11.92
N VAL A 269 20.96 6.74 11.53
CA VAL A 269 20.82 7.62 10.34
C VAL A 269 21.71 8.85 10.46
N ARG A 270 21.71 9.50 11.63
CA ARG A 270 22.55 10.68 11.91
C ARG A 270 24.03 10.37 11.70
N ARG A 271 24.52 9.24 12.25
CA ARG A 271 25.93 8.83 12.10
C ARG A 271 26.30 8.52 10.65
N MET A 272 25.41 7.91 9.88
CA MET A 272 25.63 7.68 8.45
C MET A 272 25.76 9.00 7.69
N ARG A 273 24.84 9.95 7.95
CA ARG A 273 24.85 11.29 7.33
C ARG A 273 26.06 12.13 7.70
N MET A 274 26.62 11.95 8.90
CA MET A 274 27.87 12.60 9.30
C MET A 274 29.07 12.16 8.46
N ARG A 275 29.07 10.93 7.92
CA ARG A 275 30.16 10.45 7.05
C ARG A 275 30.00 10.93 5.61
N LYS A 276 28.79 10.82 5.05
CA LYS A 276 28.44 11.27 3.70
C LYS A 276 27.00 11.77 3.66
N LYS A 277 26.74 12.84 2.90
CA LYS A 277 25.40 13.45 2.76
C LYS A 277 24.33 12.43 2.32
N HIS A 278 24.68 11.54 1.39
CA HIS A 278 23.79 10.50 0.88
C HIS A 278 24.36 9.11 1.16
N TYR A 279 23.48 8.15 1.40
CA TYR A 279 23.80 6.73 1.58
C TYR A 279 22.72 5.87 0.94
N ILE A 280 23.07 4.63 0.59
CA ILE A 280 22.14 3.63 0.07
C ILE A 280 21.87 2.63 1.18
N ALA A 281 20.59 2.33 1.43
CA ALA A 281 20.17 1.27 2.32
C ALA A 281 19.59 0.13 1.47
N LEU A 282 20.11 -1.09 1.66
CA LEU A 282 19.67 -2.28 0.96
C LEU A 282 19.19 -3.30 1.98
N HIS A 283 17.94 -3.73 1.87
CA HIS A 283 17.39 -4.82 2.68
C HIS A 283 17.48 -6.12 1.87
N LEU A 284 18.50 -6.92 2.18
CA LEU A 284 18.68 -8.27 1.64
C LEU A 284 18.02 -9.26 2.60
N ARG A 285 17.01 -9.97 2.11
CA ARG A 285 16.23 -10.93 2.90
C ARG A 285 16.76 -12.34 2.74
#